data_AF-A0A6H5KS75-F1
#
_entry.id   AF-A0A6H5KS75-F1
#
_cell.length_a   1.000
_cell.length_b   1.000
_cell.length_c   1.000
_cell.angle_alpha   90.00
_cell.angle_beta   90.00
_cell.angle_gamma   90.00
#
_symmetry.space_group_name_H-M   'P 1'
#
loop_
_entity.id
_entity.type
_entity.pdbx_description
1 polymer ?
#
loop_
_entity_poly.entity_id
_entity_poly.type
_entity_poly.pdbx_seq_one_letter_code
_entity_poly.pdbx_strand_id
1 'polypeptide(L)'
;MTAITDYSKWDHIDISDDESDCHPNIEKETWFRLKRRQREEKEQEQNARKAELEKGIKAGLARVAELEQRAAAVKAEGGDVDGEDPVALTVEAEELQKAVEAKRKEVESIERNKIWNWENMCHVTEERTIINKSADSEGKDTMMRSALPPKLAAALGEKPRAVTAPGPETTTQEVQSYSDFVKEHEGVMEKYSELHSMEKTRDFLRQHGDILFADHCQSYLLLSCLEDEMNGKHERMKLVARQSQLLSSITELAVSLRRPPQDVVPALFLRLDEAEHSQRFRDGVNDFVAKVQNRAVEKRKEMEAEEAEGLDHETVELTKEERMGPGGLDPLEVFPTLPEKMQIAFDQKDTPMLQEALLELTDEERKYHMKRVVDSGLWVPGAGGSTRVEDEEYDDDDDDEAAGQAVGVVTGEASGTKVPASPPSPTGAGSSEEA
;
A
#
# COMPACT_ATOMS: atom_id res chain seq x y z
N MET A 1 -4.00 -15.63 53.45
CA MET A 1 -4.26 -15.11 52.10
C MET A 1 -4.26 -13.59 52.19
N THR A 2 -3.09 -12.97 52.08
CA THR A 2 -2.98 -11.50 52.07
C THR A 2 -3.53 -11.00 50.74
N ALA A 3 -4.56 -10.16 50.79
CA ALA A 3 -5.34 -9.73 49.64
C ALA A 3 -4.44 -9.11 48.56
N ILE A 4 -4.44 -9.71 47.37
CA ILE A 4 -3.95 -9.12 46.12
C ILE A 4 -4.96 -8.06 45.58
N THR A 5 -6.05 -7.83 46.31
CA THR A 5 -7.22 -7.04 45.89
C THR A 5 -7.49 -5.86 46.84
N ASP A 6 -6.45 -5.14 47.26
CA ASP A 6 -6.62 -3.89 48.00
C ASP A 6 -6.43 -2.70 47.05
N TYR A 7 -7.55 -2.02 46.75
CA TYR A 7 -7.60 -0.82 45.91
C TYR A 7 -7.76 0.46 46.76
N SER A 8 -7.63 0.38 48.09
CA SER A 8 -7.85 1.51 49.01
C SER A 8 -6.96 2.72 48.74
N LYS A 9 -5.82 2.52 48.08
CA LYS A 9 -4.96 3.59 47.58
C LYS A 9 -5.73 4.60 46.70
N TRP A 10 -6.77 4.15 45.99
CA TRP A 10 -7.57 4.95 45.05
C TRP A 10 -8.93 5.38 45.61
N ASP A 11 -9.24 5.13 46.89
CA ASP A 11 -10.52 5.52 47.50
C ASP A 11 -10.66 7.04 47.71
N HIS A 12 -9.56 7.79 47.65
CA HIS A 12 -9.51 9.22 47.93
C HIS A 12 -8.97 10.01 46.72
N ILE A 13 -9.76 10.04 45.64
CA ILE A 13 -9.48 10.81 44.43
C ILE A 13 -10.41 12.03 44.37
N ASP A 14 -9.85 13.21 44.16
CA ASP A 14 -10.57 14.47 43.93
C ASP A 14 -10.62 14.79 42.42
N ILE A 15 -11.82 14.74 41.85
CA ILE A 15 -12.10 15.06 40.45
C ILE A 15 -12.73 16.45 40.42
N SER A 16 -11.92 17.47 40.14
CA SER A 16 -12.37 18.87 40.17
C SER A 16 -13.41 19.23 39.09
N ASP A 17 -13.58 18.39 38.07
CA ASP A 17 -14.50 18.55 36.93
C ASP A 17 -15.66 17.52 36.97
N ASP A 18 -15.94 16.95 38.14
CA ASP A 18 -17.07 16.03 38.27
C ASP A 18 -18.41 16.78 38.20
N GLU A 19 -19.11 16.61 37.07
CA GLU A 19 -20.42 17.21 36.84
C GLU A 19 -21.50 16.72 37.79
N SER A 20 -21.34 15.54 38.41
CA SER A 20 -22.34 14.99 39.33
C SER A 20 -22.42 15.74 40.67
N ASP A 21 -21.34 16.45 41.01
CA ASP A 21 -21.15 17.19 42.24
C ASP A 21 -21.66 18.65 42.17
N CYS A 22 -22.24 19.06 41.03
CA CYS A 22 -22.74 20.41 40.83
C CYS A 22 -24.25 20.49 41.12
N HIS A 23 -24.65 21.38 42.02
CA HIS A 23 -26.07 21.61 42.32
C HIS A 23 -26.77 22.26 41.11
N PRO A 24 -28.02 21.91 40.77
CA PRO A 24 -28.75 22.44 39.59
C PRO A 24 -28.88 23.97 39.49
N ASN A 25 -28.62 24.70 40.58
CA ASN A 25 -28.74 26.15 40.67
C ASN A 25 -27.40 26.89 40.62
N ILE A 26 -26.28 26.18 40.57
CA ILE A 26 -24.94 26.76 40.48
C ILE A 26 -24.45 26.54 39.05
N GLU A 27 -23.85 27.57 38.46
CA GLU A 27 -23.28 27.49 37.12
C GLU A 27 -22.02 26.61 37.16
N LYS A 28 -21.94 25.64 36.24
CA LYS A 28 -20.96 24.56 36.27
C LYS A 28 -19.52 25.07 36.11
N GLU A 29 -19.25 25.94 35.15
CA GLU A 29 -17.89 26.40 34.84
C GLU A 29 -17.28 27.22 35.99
N THR A 30 -18.07 28.09 36.61
CA THR A 30 -17.66 28.90 37.77
C THR A 30 -17.42 28.04 39.01
N TRP A 31 -18.25 27.01 39.22
CA TRP A 31 -18.05 26.02 40.28
C TRP A 31 -16.75 25.23 40.10
N PHE A 32 -16.45 24.74 38.89
CA PHE A 32 -15.21 24.00 38.62
C PHE A 32 -13.96 24.87 38.81
N ARG A 33 -14.00 26.13 38.35
CA ARG A 33 -12.90 27.08 38.58
C ARG A 33 -12.67 27.35 40.08
N LEU A 34 -13.76 27.46 40.85
CA LEU A 34 -13.68 27.66 42.29
C LEU A 34 -13.13 26.42 43.02
N LYS A 35 -13.64 25.22 42.71
CA LYS A 35 -13.11 23.95 43.25
C LYS A 35 -11.63 23.77 42.94
N ARG A 36 -11.22 24.05 41.69
CA ARG A 36 -9.80 23.99 41.29
C ARG A 36 -8.93 24.94 42.11
N ARG A 37 -9.38 26.18 42.33
CA ARG A 37 -8.66 27.15 43.17
C ARG A 37 -8.55 26.68 44.63
N GLN A 38 -9.64 26.21 45.21
CA GLN A 38 -9.63 25.69 46.59
C GLN A 38 -8.69 24.49 46.75
N ARG A 39 -8.62 23.63 45.73
CA ARG A 39 -7.68 22.51 45.70
C ARG A 39 -6.24 23.00 45.65
N GLU A 40 -5.92 23.90 44.72
CA GLU A 40 -4.58 24.48 44.59
C GLU A 40 -4.13 25.17 45.89
N GLU A 41 -5.03 25.89 46.55
CA GLU A 41 -4.77 26.54 47.83
C GLU A 41 -4.53 25.52 48.96
N LYS A 42 -5.37 24.48 49.08
CA LYS A 42 -5.16 23.40 50.06
C LYS A 42 -3.87 22.63 49.82
N GLU A 43 -3.53 22.35 48.56
CA GLU A 43 -2.29 21.66 48.21
C GLU A 43 -1.07 22.54 48.51
N GLN A 44 -1.15 23.84 48.23
CA GLN A 44 -0.11 24.81 48.61
C GLN A 44 0.06 24.89 50.13
N GLU A 45 -1.03 24.96 50.90
CA GLU A 45 -0.98 24.98 52.37
C GLU A 45 -0.38 23.68 52.93
N GLN A 46 -0.82 22.52 52.44
CA GLN A 46 -0.27 21.22 52.84
C GLN A 46 1.22 21.10 52.49
N ASN A 47 1.62 21.54 51.30
CA ASN A 47 3.02 21.52 50.87
C ASN A 47 3.88 22.50 51.69
N ALA A 48 3.36 23.69 51.99
CA ALA A 48 4.03 24.66 52.86
C ALA A 48 4.22 24.12 54.28
N ARG A 49 3.16 23.55 54.88
CA ARG A 49 3.24 22.90 56.20
C ARG A 49 4.24 21.76 56.21
N LYS A 50 4.25 20.92 55.17
CA LYS A 50 5.22 19.84 55.01
C LYS A 50 6.66 20.37 54.96
N ALA A 51 6.91 21.41 54.16
CA ALA A 51 8.21 22.04 54.05
C ALA A 51 8.70 22.67 55.37
N GLU A 52 7.80 23.26 56.16
CA GLU A 52 8.13 23.78 57.50
C GLU A 52 8.51 22.66 58.48
N LEU A 53 7.75 21.56 58.48
CA LEU A 53 8.05 20.38 59.30
C LEU A 53 9.40 19.75 58.90
N GLU A 54 9.68 19.61 57.61
CA GLU A 54 10.96 19.09 57.09
C GLU A 54 12.14 19.99 57.48
N LYS A 55 11.97 21.32 57.38
CA LYS A 55 12.98 22.28 57.86
C LYS A 55 13.20 22.13 59.36
N GLY A 56 12.12 21.96 60.14
CA GLY A 56 12.18 21.71 61.57
C GLY A 56 12.87 20.39 61.94
N ILE A 57 12.64 19.32 61.17
CA ILE A 57 13.32 18.02 61.31
C ILE A 57 14.82 18.18 61.03
N LYS A 58 15.19 18.87 59.96
CA LYS A 58 16.60 19.10 59.61
C LYS A 58 17.33 19.92 60.68
N ALA A 59 16.71 21.00 61.17
CA ALA A 59 17.27 21.81 62.24
C ALA A 59 17.36 21.04 63.57
N GLY A 60 16.35 20.23 63.90
CA GLY A 60 16.36 19.37 65.08
C GLY A 60 17.46 18.31 65.03
N LEU A 61 17.64 17.63 63.88
CA LEU A 61 18.73 16.67 63.69
C LEU A 61 20.12 17.30 63.82
N ALA A 62 20.31 18.52 63.29
CA ALA A 62 21.56 19.24 63.45
C ALA A 62 21.87 19.55 64.92
N ARG A 63 20.85 19.97 65.70
CA ARG A 63 21.00 20.23 67.14
C ARG A 63 21.27 18.98 67.96
N VAL A 64 20.58 17.87 67.64
CA VAL A 64 20.85 16.57 68.27
C VAL A 64 22.31 16.17 68.05
N ALA A 65 22.80 16.28 66.81
CA ALA A 65 24.19 15.93 66.48
C ALA A 65 25.21 16.83 67.22
N GLU A 66 24.93 18.12 67.36
CA GLU A 66 25.76 19.06 68.12
C GLU A 66 25.80 18.71 69.62
N LEU A 67 24.64 18.43 70.23
CA LEU A 67 24.54 18.06 71.64
C LEU A 67 25.20 16.71 71.94
N GLU A 68 25.09 15.73 71.05
CA GLU A 68 25.78 14.44 71.18
C GLU A 68 27.31 14.59 71.09
N GLN A 69 27.80 15.44 70.17
CA GLN A 69 29.23 15.75 70.06
C GLN A 69 29.74 16.48 71.29
N ARG A 70 28.99 17.46 71.81
CA ARG A 70 29.31 18.20 73.04
C ARG A 70 29.31 17.28 74.26
N ALA A 71 28.31 16.40 74.38
CA ALA A 71 28.25 15.42 75.45
C ALA A 71 29.42 14.42 75.39
N ALA A 72 29.85 14.01 74.19
CA ALA A 72 31.02 13.16 74.00
C ALA A 72 32.33 13.85 74.38
N ALA A 73 32.49 15.14 74.02
CA ALA A 73 33.65 15.95 74.38
C ALA A 73 33.76 16.14 75.91
N VAL A 74 32.65 16.51 76.57
CA VAL A 74 32.60 16.69 78.04
C VAL A 74 32.88 15.37 78.78
N LYS A 75 32.41 14.23 78.26
CA LYS A 75 32.75 12.89 78.79
C LYS A 75 34.24 12.54 78.63
N ALA A 76 34.89 12.98 77.55
CA ALA A 76 36.29 12.71 77.28
C ALA A 76 37.24 13.56 78.14
N GLU A 77 36.86 14.80 78.46
CA GLU A 77 37.69 15.76 79.23
C GLU A 77 37.60 15.63 80.76
N GLY A 78 36.88 14.61 81.27
CA GLY A 78 36.92 14.28 82.70
C GLY A 78 35.93 15.04 83.59
N GLY A 79 34.87 15.60 83.02
CA GLY A 79 33.65 15.97 83.76
C GLY A 79 33.65 17.28 84.55
N ASP A 80 34.69 18.12 84.50
CA ASP A 80 34.75 19.33 85.34
C ASP A 80 35.35 20.56 84.64
N VAL A 81 35.10 20.75 83.34
CA VAL A 81 35.67 21.90 82.60
C VAL A 81 34.71 23.10 82.49
N ASP A 82 33.39 22.90 82.49
CA ASP A 82 32.42 24.01 82.25
C ASP A 82 31.09 23.94 83.03
N GLY A 83 30.96 23.10 84.06
CA GLY A 83 29.73 23.02 84.88
C GLY A 83 28.49 22.44 84.16
N GLU A 84 28.67 21.88 82.97
CA GLU A 84 27.63 21.19 82.21
C GLU A 84 27.67 19.69 82.47
N ASP A 85 26.55 19.13 82.95
CA ASP A 85 26.43 17.69 83.21
C ASP A 85 26.26 16.94 81.88
N PRO A 86 27.19 16.03 81.51
CA PRO A 86 27.09 15.26 80.27
C PRO A 86 25.85 14.37 80.21
N VAL A 87 25.26 14.01 81.36
CA VAL A 87 23.99 13.28 81.41
C VAL A 87 22.83 14.19 81.01
N ALA A 88 22.83 15.46 81.45
CA ALA A 88 21.82 16.43 81.08
C ALA A 88 21.83 16.72 79.56
N LEU A 89 23.02 16.86 78.95
CA LEU A 89 23.16 17.05 77.49
C LEU A 89 22.66 15.84 76.69
N THR A 90 22.89 14.61 77.20
CA THR A 90 22.33 13.41 76.55
C THR A 90 20.81 13.32 76.67
N VAL A 91 20.24 13.72 77.82
CA VAL A 91 18.78 13.76 78.00
C VAL A 91 18.14 14.79 77.08
N GLU A 92 18.75 15.97 76.93
CA GLU A 92 18.28 17.01 75.99
C GLU A 92 18.34 16.53 74.53
N ALA A 93 19.40 15.82 74.15
CA ALA A 93 19.51 15.20 72.82
C ALA A 93 18.41 14.15 72.58
N GLU A 94 18.14 13.27 73.55
CA GLU A 94 17.08 12.26 73.47
C GLU A 94 15.68 12.89 73.38
N GLU A 95 15.41 13.97 74.12
CA GLU A 95 14.15 14.71 74.04
C GLU A 95 13.96 15.36 72.66
N LEU A 96 15.01 15.98 72.12
CA LEU A 96 15.00 16.54 70.77
C LEU A 96 14.85 15.47 69.68
N GLN A 97 15.44 14.28 69.86
CA GLN A 97 15.21 13.14 68.97
C GLN A 97 13.75 12.70 68.96
N LYS A 98 13.12 12.57 70.14
CA LYS A 98 11.69 12.25 70.24
C LYS A 98 10.81 13.31 69.55
N ALA A 99 11.16 14.59 69.71
CA ALA A 99 10.46 15.68 69.02
C ALA A 99 10.64 15.64 67.50
N VAL A 100 11.83 15.29 67.00
CA VAL A 100 12.09 15.08 65.57
C VAL A 100 11.31 13.89 65.02
N GLU A 101 11.25 12.79 65.76
CA GLU A 101 10.50 11.60 65.36
C GLU A 101 8.99 11.87 65.31
N ALA A 102 8.46 12.65 66.26
CA ALA A 102 7.07 13.10 66.23
C ALA A 102 6.75 13.92 64.97
N LYS A 103 7.62 14.88 64.61
CA LYS A 103 7.48 15.67 63.37
C LYS A 103 7.57 14.81 62.11
N ARG A 104 8.44 13.79 62.09
CA ARG A 104 8.54 12.82 60.98
C ARG A 104 7.24 12.03 60.81
N LYS A 105 6.66 11.52 61.90
CA LYS A 105 5.36 10.81 61.87
C LYS A 105 4.23 11.70 61.38
N GLU A 106 4.27 12.99 61.73
CA GLU A 106 3.31 13.98 61.24
C GLU A 106 3.42 14.17 59.72
N VAL A 107 4.64 14.36 59.19
CA VAL A 107 4.89 14.43 57.74
C VAL A 107 4.39 13.17 57.02
N GLU A 108 4.69 11.99 57.55
CA GLU A 108 4.24 10.72 56.96
C GLU A 108 2.71 10.56 56.98
N SER A 109 2.04 11.08 58.02
CA SER A 109 0.57 11.08 58.07
C SER A 109 -0.07 12.02 57.03
N ILE A 110 0.57 13.15 56.75
CA ILE A 110 0.16 14.09 55.69
C ILE A 110 0.33 13.44 54.32
N GLU A 111 1.40 12.68 54.11
CA GLU A 111 1.62 11.93 52.86
C GLU A 111 0.65 10.77 52.68
N ARG A 112 0.36 10.02 53.75
CA ARG A 112 -0.61 8.90 53.71
C ARG A 112 -2.05 9.37 53.46
N ASN A 113 -2.42 10.53 54.00
CA ASN A 113 -3.75 11.11 53.82
C ASN A 113 -3.81 12.08 52.62
N LYS A 114 -2.82 12.03 51.72
CA LYS A 114 -2.79 12.87 50.54
C LYS A 114 -3.95 12.49 49.61
N ILE A 115 -4.69 13.50 49.16
CA ILE A 115 -5.77 13.34 48.20
C ILE A 115 -5.17 13.26 46.79
N TRP A 116 -5.57 12.25 46.03
CA TRP A 116 -5.11 12.04 44.66
C TRP A 116 -5.84 12.97 43.69
N ASN A 117 -5.10 13.60 42.79
CA ASN A 117 -5.60 14.46 41.73
C ASN A 117 -4.85 14.13 40.41
N TRP A 118 -5.35 14.62 39.27
CA TRP A 118 -4.75 14.30 37.97
C TRP A 118 -3.28 14.78 37.84
N GLU A 119 -2.89 15.83 38.56
CA GLU A 119 -1.53 16.39 38.54
C GLU A 119 -0.53 15.55 39.36
N ASN A 120 -1.01 14.85 40.40
CA ASN A 120 -0.18 14.09 41.32
C ASN A 120 -0.23 12.57 41.11
N MET A 121 -1.22 12.08 40.34
CA MET A 121 -1.36 10.67 39.99
C MET A 121 -0.39 10.23 38.91
N CYS A 122 -0.17 11.06 37.89
CA CYS A 122 0.61 10.73 36.70
C CYS A 122 1.53 11.90 36.33
N HIS A 123 2.63 11.58 35.66
CA HIS A 123 3.50 12.57 35.02
C HIS A 123 3.70 12.17 33.56
N VAL A 124 3.92 13.16 32.69
CA VAL A 124 4.17 12.91 31.27
C VAL A 124 5.56 12.31 31.12
N THR A 125 5.64 11.06 30.68
CA THR A 125 6.91 10.38 30.38
C THR A 125 7.36 10.63 28.95
N GLU A 126 6.42 10.54 28.00
CA GLU A 126 6.65 10.73 26.57
C GLU A 126 5.44 11.44 25.96
N GLU A 127 5.71 12.46 25.14
CA GLU A 127 4.69 13.15 24.35
C GLU A 127 5.11 13.10 22.88
N ARG A 128 4.29 12.45 22.04
CA ARG A 128 4.56 12.32 20.61
C ARG A 128 3.34 12.73 19.80
N THR A 129 3.46 13.83 19.08
CA THR A 129 2.43 14.33 18.17
C THR A 129 2.84 14.05 16.74
N ILE A 130 2.05 13.24 16.03
CA ILE A 130 2.24 12.93 14.61
C ILE A 130 1.10 13.59 13.83
N ILE A 131 1.44 14.62 13.06
CA ILE A 131 0.49 15.27 12.16
C ILE A 131 0.71 14.66 10.77
N ASN A 132 -0.30 13.99 10.24
CA ASN A 132 -0.28 13.53 8.87
C ASN A 132 -0.47 14.73 7.93
N LYS A 133 0.65 15.26 7.44
CA LYS A 133 0.68 16.37 6.48
C LYS A 133 0.34 15.82 5.09
N SER A 134 -0.59 16.45 4.38
CA SER A 134 -0.87 16.10 2.99
C SER A 134 0.35 16.41 2.11
N ALA A 135 0.56 15.61 1.06
CA ALA A 135 1.67 15.77 0.10
C ALA A 135 1.75 17.21 -0.49
N ASP A 136 0.60 17.88 -0.64
CA ASP A 136 0.52 19.28 -1.10
C ASP A 136 1.15 20.30 -0.14
N SER A 137 1.29 19.94 1.14
CA SER A 137 1.92 20.81 2.14
C SER A 137 3.44 20.72 2.12
N GLU A 138 4.02 19.61 1.68
CA GLU A 138 5.49 19.45 1.55
C GLU A 138 6.06 20.33 0.44
N GLY A 139 5.31 20.53 -0.64
CA GLY A 139 5.68 21.46 -1.72
C GLY A 139 5.74 22.92 -1.25
N LYS A 140 4.82 23.34 -0.36
CA LYS A 140 4.80 24.70 0.22
C LYS A 140 5.85 24.92 1.30
N ASP A 141 6.10 23.92 2.15
CA ASP A 141 7.15 23.98 3.18
C ASP A 141 8.55 24.07 2.55
N THR A 142 8.78 23.36 1.44
CA THR A 142 10.04 23.40 0.69
C THR A 142 10.27 24.77 0.04
N MET A 143 9.22 25.39 -0.51
CA MET A 143 9.29 26.73 -1.11
C MET A 143 9.60 27.82 -0.07
N MET A 144 8.98 27.75 1.12
CA MET A 144 9.28 28.65 2.25
C MET A 144 10.71 28.48 2.79
N ARG A 145 11.23 27.24 2.87
CA ARG A 145 12.60 26.97 3.32
C ARG A 145 13.66 27.44 2.31
N SER A 146 13.35 27.41 1.01
CA SER A 146 14.25 27.91 -0.05
C SER A 146 14.37 29.44 -0.08
N ALA A 147 13.50 30.17 0.64
CA ALA A 147 13.52 31.62 0.76
C ALA A 147 14.34 32.14 1.96
N LEU A 148 14.98 31.27 2.75
CA LEU A 148 15.84 31.69 3.87
C LEU A 148 17.25 32.11 3.39
N PRO A 149 17.81 33.21 3.95
CA PRO A 149 19.12 33.72 3.53
C PRO A 149 20.26 32.71 3.80
N PRO A 150 21.27 32.65 2.92
CA PRO A 150 22.25 31.54 2.84
C PRO A 150 23.15 31.33 4.07
N LYS A 151 23.14 32.25 5.04
CA LYS A 151 23.93 32.12 6.28
C LYS A 151 23.37 31.12 7.28
N LEU A 152 22.07 30.79 7.24
CA LEU A 152 21.48 29.77 8.13
C LEU A 152 21.51 28.36 7.54
N ALA A 153 21.48 28.22 6.21
CA ALA A 153 21.50 26.91 5.54
C ALA A 153 22.81 26.14 5.75
N ALA A 154 23.93 26.84 5.99
CA ALA A 154 25.23 26.21 6.23
C ALA A 154 25.38 25.58 7.63
N ALA A 155 24.45 25.85 8.57
CA ALA A 155 24.51 25.32 9.94
C ALA A 155 23.81 23.95 10.11
N LEU A 156 23.01 23.52 9.13
CA LEU A 156 22.32 22.24 9.12
C LEU A 156 22.85 21.41 7.96
N GLY A 157 23.98 20.75 8.19
CA GLY A 157 24.67 19.95 7.19
C GLY A 157 23.89 18.71 6.79
N GLU A 158 23.04 18.81 5.77
CA GLU A 158 22.52 17.66 5.04
C GLU A 158 22.59 17.91 3.52
N LYS A 159 23.26 17.00 2.82
CA LYS A 159 23.34 17.01 1.35
C LYS A 159 22.01 16.51 0.78
N PRO A 160 21.38 17.21 -0.19
CA PRO A 160 20.15 16.74 -0.80
C PRO A 160 20.42 15.50 -1.67
N ARG A 161 19.70 14.42 -1.37
CA ARG A 161 19.62 13.21 -2.19
C ARG A 161 18.73 13.52 -3.40
N ALA A 162 19.26 13.35 -4.61
CA ALA A 162 18.50 13.45 -5.84
C ALA A 162 17.38 12.39 -5.83
N VAL A 163 16.12 12.84 -5.86
CA VAL A 163 14.98 11.98 -6.17
C VAL A 163 14.68 12.21 -7.64
N THR A 164 15.04 11.21 -8.45
CA THR A 164 14.60 11.09 -9.85
C THR A 164 13.09 10.85 -9.86
N ALA A 165 12.36 11.73 -10.53
CA ALA A 165 10.96 11.51 -10.89
C ALA A 165 10.87 10.27 -11.80
N PRO A 166 9.91 9.34 -11.59
CA PRO A 166 9.64 8.33 -12.60
C PRO A 166 8.77 8.97 -13.69
N GLY A 167 9.35 9.08 -14.90
CA GLY A 167 8.58 9.22 -16.14
C GLY A 167 7.93 7.88 -16.51
N PRO A 168 7.01 7.87 -17.49
CA PRO A 168 6.20 6.70 -17.82
C PRO A 168 7.06 5.67 -18.56
N GLU A 169 7.19 4.47 -17.99
CA GLU A 169 7.97 3.37 -18.56
C GLU A 169 7.07 2.15 -18.84
N THR A 170 6.92 1.88 -20.15
CA THR A 170 6.92 0.56 -20.82
C THR A 170 5.87 -0.51 -20.45
N THR A 171 5.02 -0.79 -21.44
CA THR A 171 3.94 -1.78 -21.59
C THR A 171 4.24 -3.22 -21.12
N THR A 172 5.51 -3.61 -20.94
CA THR A 172 5.89 -4.98 -20.53
C THR A 172 5.88 -5.17 -19.01
N GLN A 173 6.17 -4.11 -18.22
CA GLN A 173 6.09 -4.17 -16.76
C GLN A 173 4.63 -4.16 -16.27
N GLU A 174 3.74 -3.45 -16.99
CA GLU A 174 2.31 -3.39 -16.71
C GLU A 174 1.63 -4.76 -16.85
N VAL A 175 2.07 -5.60 -17.79
CA VAL A 175 1.51 -6.96 -18.01
C VAL A 175 1.94 -7.93 -16.92
N GLN A 176 3.20 -7.88 -16.46
CA GLN A 176 3.67 -8.66 -15.31
C GLN A 176 2.93 -8.21 -14.04
N SER A 177 2.85 -6.89 -13.83
CA SER A 177 2.10 -6.27 -12.73
C SER A 177 0.63 -6.68 -12.73
N TYR A 178 -0.02 -6.80 -13.89
CA TYR A 178 -1.41 -7.27 -13.99
C TYR A 178 -1.55 -8.74 -13.57
N SER A 179 -0.68 -9.61 -14.08
CA SER A 179 -0.78 -11.06 -13.80
C SER A 179 -0.51 -11.40 -12.32
N ASP A 180 0.41 -10.67 -11.69
CA ASP A 180 0.74 -10.84 -10.28
C ASP A 180 -0.35 -10.23 -9.38
N PHE A 181 -0.84 -9.03 -9.73
CA PHE A 181 -1.97 -8.38 -9.05
C PHE A 181 -3.23 -9.26 -9.08
N VAL A 182 -3.53 -9.87 -10.22
CA VAL A 182 -4.69 -10.78 -10.33
C VAL A 182 -4.53 -11.97 -9.41
N LYS A 183 -3.36 -12.63 -9.37
CA LYS A 183 -3.12 -13.80 -8.50
C LYS A 183 -3.21 -13.44 -7.02
N GLU A 184 -2.68 -12.29 -6.60
CA GLU A 184 -2.67 -11.89 -5.20
C GLU A 184 -4.05 -11.48 -4.69
N HIS A 185 -4.89 -10.91 -5.55
CA HIS A 185 -6.17 -10.31 -5.18
C HIS A 185 -7.40 -11.01 -5.76
N GLU A 186 -7.24 -12.15 -6.44
CA GLU A 186 -8.31 -12.95 -7.04
C GLU A 186 -9.46 -13.21 -6.05
N GLY A 187 -9.14 -13.67 -4.84
CA GLY A 187 -10.15 -13.99 -3.83
C GLY A 187 -10.96 -12.77 -3.34
N VAL A 188 -10.45 -11.55 -3.48
CA VAL A 188 -11.18 -10.31 -3.17
C VAL A 188 -12.09 -9.93 -4.34
N MET A 189 -11.58 -10.05 -5.57
CA MET A 189 -12.33 -9.74 -6.80
C MET A 189 -13.48 -10.72 -7.03
N GLU A 190 -13.28 -12.01 -6.76
CA GLU A 190 -14.34 -13.02 -6.86
C GLU A 190 -15.44 -12.75 -5.84
N LYS A 191 -15.09 -12.50 -4.57
CA LYS A 191 -16.06 -12.14 -3.53
C LYS A 191 -16.85 -10.87 -3.90
N TYR A 192 -16.19 -9.86 -4.48
CA TYR A 192 -16.85 -8.65 -4.94
C TYR A 192 -17.87 -8.94 -6.06
N SER A 193 -17.49 -9.80 -7.01
CA SER A 193 -18.34 -10.21 -8.13
C SER A 193 -19.63 -10.94 -7.68
N GLU A 194 -19.58 -11.67 -6.56
CA GLU A 194 -20.70 -12.42 -6.00
C GLU A 194 -21.65 -11.56 -5.14
N LEU A 195 -21.34 -10.30 -4.87
CA LEU A 195 -22.18 -9.45 -4.01
C LEU A 195 -23.47 -9.02 -4.72
N HIS A 196 -24.61 -9.33 -4.12
CA HIS A 196 -25.93 -8.96 -4.64
C HIS A 196 -26.51 -7.70 -3.99
N SER A 197 -26.23 -7.48 -2.70
CA SER A 197 -26.79 -6.36 -1.92
C SER A 197 -25.95 -5.09 -2.06
N MET A 198 -26.61 -3.96 -2.33
CA MET A 198 -25.98 -2.64 -2.47
C MET A 198 -25.26 -2.21 -1.18
N GLU A 199 -25.85 -2.48 -0.02
CA GLU A 199 -25.24 -2.15 1.28
C GLU A 199 -23.96 -2.95 1.53
N LYS A 200 -23.99 -4.25 1.22
CA LYS A 200 -22.80 -5.11 1.35
C LYS A 200 -21.71 -4.71 0.36
N THR A 201 -22.09 -4.36 -0.87
CA THR A 201 -21.17 -3.82 -1.88
C THR A 201 -20.53 -2.50 -1.40
N ARG A 202 -21.30 -1.58 -0.82
CA ARG A 202 -20.78 -0.33 -0.26
C ARG A 202 -19.77 -0.58 0.85
N ASP A 203 -20.11 -1.44 1.80
CA ASP A 203 -19.25 -1.71 2.95
C ASP A 203 -17.98 -2.48 2.52
N PHE A 204 -18.08 -3.35 1.51
CA PHE A 204 -16.94 -4.06 0.93
C PHE A 204 -16.01 -3.10 0.17
N LEU A 205 -16.55 -2.17 -0.62
CA LEU A 205 -15.78 -1.11 -1.30
C LEU A 205 -15.06 -0.19 -0.31
N ARG A 206 -15.62 0.01 0.88
CA ARG A 206 -14.97 0.78 1.93
C ARG A 206 -13.80 0.02 2.58
N GLN A 207 -13.89 -1.30 2.67
CA GLN A 207 -12.87 -2.15 3.30
C GLN A 207 -11.73 -2.50 2.34
N HIS A 208 -12.02 -2.67 1.05
CA HIS A 208 -11.08 -3.11 0.01
C HIS A 208 -10.92 -2.09 -1.12
N GLY A 209 -11.15 -0.80 -0.82
CA GLY A 209 -11.13 0.26 -1.84
C GLY A 209 -9.73 0.54 -2.41
N ASP A 210 -8.67 0.17 -1.72
CA ASP A 210 -7.29 0.25 -2.21
C ASP A 210 -7.06 -0.70 -3.41
N ILE A 211 -7.63 -1.90 -3.34
CA ILE A 211 -7.48 -2.93 -4.38
C ILE A 211 -8.53 -2.75 -5.49
N LEU A 212 -9.79 -2.47 -5.12
CA LEU A 212 -10.90 -2.47 -6.08
C LEU A 212 -10.89 -1.25 -7.03
N PHE A 213 -10.25 -0.15 -6.65
CA PHE A 213 -10.13 1.05 -7.51
C PHE A 213 -8.86 1.06 -8.37
N ALA A 214 -8.06 -0.01 -8.37
CA ALA A 214 -6.95 -0.16 -9.31
C ALA A 214 -7.47 -0.42 -10.74
N ASP A 215 -6.79 0.13 -11.75
CA ASP A 215 -7.17 -0.02 -13.17
C ASP A 215 -7.20 -1.49 -13.63
N HIS A 216 -6.34 -2.32 -13.00
CA HIS A 216 -6.29 -3.77 -13.23
C HIS A 216 -7.57 -4.50 -12.76
N CYS A 217 -8.21 -4.04 -11.68
CA CYS A 217 -9.44 -4.67 -11.18
C CYS A 217 -10.60 -4.50 -12.15
N GLN A 218 -10.73 -3.31 -12.75
CA GLN A 218 -11.74 -3.07 -13.77
C GLN A 218 -11.54 -3.99 -14.98
N SER A 219 -10.30 -4.13 -15.44
CA SER A 219 -9.96 -5.01 -16.57
C SER A 219 -10.29 -6.48 -16.27
N TYR A 220 -9.96 -6.97 -15.08
CA TYR A 220 -10.30 -8.33 -14.63
C TYR A 220 -11.81 -8.58 -14.62
N LEU A 221 -12.60 -7.66 -14.08
CA LEU A 221 -14.06 -7.78 -14.03
C LEU A 221 -14.68 -7.80 -15.44
N LEU A 222 -14.12 -7.04 -16.39
CA LEU A 222 -14.56 -7.05 -17.79
C LEU A 222 -14.27 -8.38 -18.47
N LEU A 223 -13.09 -8.95 -18.25
CA LEU A 223 -12.73 -10.28 -18.77
C LEU A 223 -13.65 -11.35 -18.17
N SER A 224 -13.85 -11.33 -16.85
CA SER A 224 -14.76 -12.25 -16.15
C SER A 224 -16.20 -12.16 -16.65
N CYS A 225 -16.71 -10.94 -16.96
CA CYS A 225 -18.03 -10.77 -17.58
C CYS A 225 -18.12 -11.48 -18.95
N LEU A 226 -17.07 -11.36 -19.77
CA LEU A 226 -17.02 -11.94 -21.10
C LEU A 226 -16.92 -13.47 -21.03
N GLU A 227 -16.09 -14.00 -20.14
CA GLU A 227 -15.96 -15.44 -19.88
C GLU A 227 -17.27 -16.05 -19.38
N ASP A 228 -17.99 -15.36 -18.47
CA ASP A 228 -19.30 -15.82 -17.98
C ASP A 228 -20.35 -15.86 -19.11
N GLU A 229 -20.30 -14.91 -20.07
CA GLU A 229 -21.19 -14.91 -21.24
C GLU A 229 -20.83 -16.03 -22.23
N MET A 230 -19.54 -16.28 -22.46
CA MET A 230 -19.07 -17.40 -23.29
C MET A 230 -19.45 -18.76 -22.69
N ASN A 231 -19.37 -18.88 -21.37
CA ASN A 231 -19.76 -20.06 -20.61
C ASN A 231 -21.29 -20.22 -20.43
N GLY A 232 -22.10 -19.29 -20.96
CA GLY A 232 -23.57 -19.34 -20.88
C GLY A 232 -24.15 -19.00 -19.50
N LYS A 233 -23.37 -18.44 -18.57
CA LYS A 233 -23.80 -18.04 -17.22
C LYS A 233 -24.36 -16.61 -17.20
N HIS A 234 -25.45 -16.39 -17.92
CA HIS A 234 -26.02 -15.04 -18.13
C HIS A 234 -26.42 -14.30 -16.84
N GLU A 235 -26.90 -15.00 -15.81
CA GLU A 235 -27.28 -14.36 -14.54
C GLU A 235 -26.07 -13.86 -13.75
N ARG A 236 -24.96 -14.61 -13.75
CA ARG A 236 -23.70 -14.19 -13.14
C ARG A 236 -23.11 -12.99 -13.90
N MET A 237 -23.11 -13.05 -15.24
CA MET A 237 -22.65 -11.96 -16.09
C MET A 237 -23.38 -10.64 -15.83
N LYS A 238 -24.71 -10.63 -15.64
CA LYS A 238 -25.46 -9.41 -15.25
C LYS A 238 -25.01 -8.85 -13.90
N LEU A 239 -24.68 -9.70 -12.93
CA LEU A 239 -24.20 -9.27 -11.62
C LEU A 239 -22.80 -8.67 -11.72
N VAL A 240 -21.87 -9.34 -12.39
CA VAL A 240 -20.50 -8.84 -12.57
C VAL A 240 -20.51 -7.55 -13.40
N ALA A 241 -21.36 -7.46 -14.42
CA ALA A 241 -21.59 -6.25 -15.21
C ALA A 241 -22.06 -5.08 -14.34
N ARG A 242 -23.01 -5.32 -13.42
CA ARG A 242 -23.46 -4.30 -12.47
C ARG A 242 -22.31 -3.84 -11.56
N GLN A 243 -21.49 -4.77 -11.06
CA GLN A 243 -20.37 -4.45 -10.19
C GLN A 243 -19.26 -3.67 -10.93
N SER A 244 -18.97 -4.06 -12.18
CA SER A 244 -18.05 -3.31 -13.05
C SER A 244 -18.56 -1.89 -13.32
N GLN A 245 -19.85 -1.74 -13.65
CA GLN A 245 -20.45 -0.42 -13.87
C GLN A 245 -20.48 0.45 -12.60
N LEU A 246 -20.61 -0.15 -11.40
CA LEU A 246 -20.48 0.59 -10.14
C LEU A 246 -19.07 1.16 -9.99
N LEU A 247 -18.03 0.37 -10.23
CA LEU A 247 -16.65 0.85 -10.17
C LEU A 247 -16.40 2.00 -11.16
N SER A 248 -16.82 1.84 -12.42
CA SER A 248 -16.69 2.90 -13.44
C SER A 248 -17.45 4.17 -13.04
N SER A 249 -18.66 4.03 -12.48
CA SER A 249 -19.43 5.19 -12.01
C SER A 249 -18.75 5.90 -10.83
N ILE A 250 -18.10 5.15 -9.93
CA ILE A 250 -17.34 5.73 -8.80
C ILE A 250 -16.11 6.47 -9.31
N THR A 251 -15.33 5.87 -10.23
CA THR A 251 -14.11 6.49 -10.76
C THR A 251 -14.43 7.75 -11.58
N GLU A 252 -15.49 7.73 -12.40
CA GLU A 252 -15.98 8.93 -13.12
C GLU A 252 -16.38 10.04 -12.15
N LEU A 253 -17.11 9.70 -11.09
CA LEU A 253 -17.53 10.66 -10.07
C LEU A 253 -16.31 11.23 -9.31
N ALA A 254 -15.31 10.39 -9.02
CA ALA A 254 -14.06 10.78 -8.37
C ALA A 254 -13.26 11.78 -9.21
N VAL A 255 -13.15 11.54 -10.52
CA VAL A 255 -12.54 12.48 -11.46
C VAL A 255 -13.31 13.80 -11.47
N SER A 256 -14.65 13.76 -11.49
CA SER A 256 -15.48 14.97 -11.53
C SER A 256 -15.34 15.83 -10.26
N LEU A 257 -15.23 15.20 -9.07
CA LEU A 257 -15.09 15.89 -7.78
C LEU A 257 -13.64 16.20 -7.40
N ARG A 258 -12.64 15.73 -8.16
CA ARG A 258 -11.22 15.80 -7.82
C ARG A 258 -10.92 15.26 -6.41
N ARG A 259 -11.52 14.12 -6.08
CA ARG A 259 -11.33 13.41 -4.81
C ARG A 259 -10.91 11.97 -5.09
N PRO A 260 -10.20 11.31 -4.18
CA PRO A 260 -9.88 9.90 -4.35
C PRO A 260 -11.17 9.07 -4.44
N PRO A 261 -11.21 7.99 -5.25
CA PRO A 261 -12.38 7.14 -5.44
C PRO A 261 -13.02 6.63 -4.14
N GLN A 262 -12.20 6.33 -3.13
CA GLN A 262 -12.63 5.80 -1.83
C GLN A 262 -13.54 6.77 -1.05
N ASP A 263 -13.25 8.07 -1.11
CA ASP A 263 -14.02 9.10 -0.39
C ASP A 263 -15.39 9.36 -1.04
N VAL A 264 -15.51 9.00 -2.31
CA VAL A 264 -16.68 9.26 -3.14
C VAL A 264 -17.72 8.15 -3.01
N VAL A 265 -17.31 6.96 -2.58
CA VAL A 265 -18.19 5.78 -2.42
C VAL A 265 -19.47 6.13 -1.65
N PRO A 266 -19.42 6.69 -0.42
CA PRO A 266 -20.65 6.95 0.32
C PRO A 266 -21.56 7.97 -0.38
N ALA A 267 -20.97 8.96 -1.06
CA ALA A 267 -21.71 9.98 -1.79
C ALA A 267 -22.41 9.42 -3.03
N LEU A 268 -21.80 8.45 -3.74
CA LEU A 268 -22.46 7.77 -4.84
C LEU A 268 -23.63 6.92 -4.36
N PHE A 269 -23.45 6.12 -3.30
CA PHE A 269 -24.52 5.27 -2.79
C PHE A 269 -25.72 6.07 -2.29
N LEU A 270 -25.48 7.23 -1.66
CA LEU A 270 -26.56 8.15 -1.30
C LEU A 270 -27.33 8.66 -2.53
N ARG A 271 -26.63 8.96 -3.63
CA ARG A 271 -27.29 9.33 -4.89
C ARG A 271 -28.01 8.15 -5.55
N LEU A 272 -27.46 6.94 -5.46
CA LEU A 272 -28.09 5.73 -6.02
C LEU A 272 -29.37 5.32 -5.29
N ASP A 273 -29.56 5.77 -4.04
CA ASP A 273 -30.83 5.62 -3.31
C ASP A 273 -31.95 6.50 -3.90
N GLU A 274 -31.60 7.59 -4.61
CA GLU A 274 -32.58 8.42 -5.32
C GLU A 274 -33.07 7.70 -6.59
N ALA A 275 -34.40 7.65 -6.76
CA ALA A 275 -35.04 6.84 -7.80
C ALA A 275 -34.60 7.19 -9.24
N GLU A 276 -34.36 8.47 -9.54
CA GLU A 276 -33.93 8.92 -10.87
C GLU A 276 -32.50 8.46 -11.21
N HIS A 277 -31.59 8.52 -10.25
CA HIS A 277 -30.21 8.08 -10.41
C HIS A 277 -30.10 6.55 -10.44
N SER A 278 -30.92 5.85 -9.64
CA SER A 278 -31.04 4.39 -9.68
C SER A 278 -31.50 3.90 -11.06
N GLN A 279 -32.48 4.58 -11.67
CA GLN A 279 -32.98 4.25 -13.01
C GLN A 279 -31.90 4.42 -14.08
N ARG A 280 -31.25 5.60 -14.12
CA ARG A 280 -30.14 5.87 -15.06
C ARG A 280 -29.00 4.86 -14.92
N PHE A 281 -28.69 4.48 -13.68
CA PHE A 281 -27.69 3.47 -13.42
C PHE A 281 -28.10 2.09 -13.98
N ARG A 282 -29.35 1.66 -13.77
CA ARG A 282 -29.87 0.40 -14.34
C ARG A 282 -29.84 0.41 -15.86
N ASP A 283 -30.23 1.53 -16.48
CA ASP A 283 -30.19 1.67 -17.95
C ASP A 283 -28.75 1.54 -18.46
N GLY A 284 -27.78 2.19 -17.80
CA GLY A 284 -26.36 2.04 -18.11
C GLY A 284 -25.83 0.60 -17.95
N VAL A 285 -26.29 -0.13 -16.93
CA VAL A 285 -25.95 -1.55 -16.76
C VAL A 285 -26.52 -2.38 -17.91
N ASN A 286 -27.76 -2.13 -18.35
CA ASN A 286 -28.37 -2.86 -19.46
C ASN A 286 -27.65 -2.60 -20.79
N ASP A 287 -27.26 -1.35 -21.05
CA ASP A 287 -26.47 -0.99 -22.23
C ASP A 287 -25.10 -1.67 -22.23
N PHE A 288 -24.48 -1.76 -21.04
CA PHE A 288 -23.21 -2.46 -20.87
C PHE A 288 -23.36 -3.97 -21.11
N VAL A 289 -24.41 -4.61 -20.57
CA VAL A 289 -24.73 -6.03 -20.83
C VAL A 289 -24.92 -6.28 -22.33
N ALA A 290 -25.64 -5.42 -23.04
CA ALA A 290 -25.84 -5.55 -24.48
C ALA A 290 -24.51 -5.49 -25.26
N LYS A 291 -23.59 -4.60 -24.86
CA LYS A 291 -22.24 -4.52 -25.45
C LYS A 291 -21.41 -5.77 -25.20
N VAL A 292 -21.46 -6.32 -23.97
CA VAL A 292 -20.74 -7.56 -23.63
C VAL A 292 -21.28 -8.74 -24.44
N GLN A 293 -22.61 -8.84 -24.59
CA GLN A 293 -23.25 -9.89 -25.41
C GLN A 293 -22.82 -9.81 -26.88
N ASN A 294 -22.83 -8.61 -27.46
CA ASN A 294 -22.39 -8.41 -28.84
C ASN A 294 -20.90 -8.78 -29.01
N ARG A 295 -20.05 -8.33 -28.09
CA ARG A 295 -18.62 -8.64 -28.10
C ARG A 295 -18.35 -10.14 -27.91
N ALA A 296 -19.14 -10.84 -27.11
CA ALA A 296 -19.02 -12.29 -26.94
C ALA A 296 -19.45 -13.04 -28.21
N VAL A 297 -20.45 -12.54 -28.95
CA VAL A 297 -20.83 -13.09 -30.26
C VAL A 297 -19.73 -12.85 -31.31
N GLU A 298 -19.17 -11.65 -31.36
CA GLU A 298 -18.05 -11.33 -32.26
C GLU A 298 -16.85 -12.22 -31.95
N LYS A 299 -16.45 -12.32 -30.68
CA LYS A 299 -15.31 -13.15 -30.28
C LYS A 299 -15.54 -14.65 -30.52
N ARG A 300 -16.78 -15.15 -30.37
CA ARG A 300 -17.11 -16.52 -30.78
C ARG A 300 -16.92 -16.73 -32.28
N LYS A 301 -17.37 -15.78 -33.10
CA LYS A 301 -17.19 -15.85 -34.56
C LYS A 301 -15.73 -15.73 -34.97
N GLU A 302 -14.93 -14.90 -34.29
CA GLU A 302 -13.49 -14.79 -34.52
C GLU A 302 -12.79 -16.10 -34.19
N MET A 303 -13.04 -16.71 -33.03
CA MET A 303 -12.45 -18.01 -32.69
C MET A 303 -12.92 -19.13 -33.63
N GLU A 304 -14.20 -19.16 -34.02
CA GLU A 304 -14.72 -20.12 -35.01
C GLU A 304 -14.10 -19.89 -36.41
N ALA A 305 -13.79 -18.63 -36.77
CA ALA A 305 -13.11 -18.30 -38.02
C ALA A 305 -11.62 -18.68 -37.97
N GLU A 306 -10.93 -18.42 -36.86
CA GLU A 306 -9.54 -18.84 -36.63
C GLU A 306 -9.40 -20.38 -36.62
N GLU A 307 -10.35 -21.08 -36.01
CA GLU A 307 -10.45 -22.55 -36.03
C GLU A 307 -10.77 -23.06 -37.44
N ALA A 308 -11.60 -22.34 -38.21
CA ALA A 308 -11.90 -22.68 -39.61
C ALA A 308 -10.76 -22.34 -40.59
N GLU A 309 -9.93 -21.35 -40.27
CA GLU A 309 -8.75 -20.94 -41.04
C GLU A 309 -7.49 -21.75 -40.68
N GLY A 310 -7.56 -22.67 -39.70
CA GLY A 310 -6.51 -23.65 -39.42
C GLY A 310 -5.21 -23.03 -38.92
N LEU A 311 -5.29 -22.03 -38.04
CA LEU A 311 -4.14 -21.44 -37.38
C LEU A 311 -3.93 -22.00 -35.96
N ASP A 312 -3.93 -23.32 -35.83
CA ASP A 312 -3.60 -24.06 -34.62
C ASP A 312 -2.11 -24.44 -34.61
N HIS A 313 -1.35 -23.79 -33.72
CA HIS A 313 0.10 -23.94 -33.57
C HIS A 313 0.54 -25.22 -32.85
N GLU A 314 -0.25 -26.30 -32.89
CA GLU A 314 0.14 -27.57 -32.29
C GLU A 314 -0.53 -28.73 -33.04
N THR A 315 0.28 -29.50 -33.77
CA THR A 315 -0.07 -30.71 -34.57
C THR A 315 -0.62 -30.51 -35.99
N VAL A 316 0.07 -29.72 -36.82
CA VAL A 316 -0.07 -29.82 -38.28
C VAL A 316 0.45 -31.18 -38.75
N GLU A 317 -0.44 -32.11 -39.08
CA GLU A 317 -0.11 -33.22 -39.98
C GLU A 317 0.17 -32.60 -41.36
N LEU A 318 1.43 -32.23 -41.60
CA LEU A 318 1.92 -31.77 -42.90
C LEU A 318 1.38 -32.72 -43.98
N THR A 319 0.76 -32.16 -45.01
CA THR A 319 0.20 -32.96 -46.10
C THR A 319 1.33 -33.76 -46.76
N LYS A 320 1.03 -34.98 -47.24
CA LYS A 320 2.04 -35.91 -47.80
C LYS A 320 2.96 -35.27 -48.85
N GLU A 321 2.49 -34.22 -49.51
CA GLU A 321 3.20 -33.48 -50.56
C GLU A 321 4.27 -32.52 -50.02
N GLU A 322 4.01 -31.89 -48.87
CA GLU A 322 4.95 -30.98 -48.20
C GLU A 322 6.05 -31.72 -47.42
N ARG A 323 5.78 -32.99 -47.09
CA ARG A 323 6.70 -33.90 -46.40
C ARG A 323 7.71 -34.58 -47.33
N MET A 324 7.54 -34.46 -48.66
CA MET A 324 8.42 -35.12 -49.61
C MET A 324 9.83 -34.50 -49.60
N GLY A 325 10.84 -35.35 -49.48
CA GLY A 325 12.24 -34.95 -49.60
C GLY A 325 12.62 -34.49 -51.02
N PRO A 326 13.85 -33.99 -51.22
CA PRO A 326 14.32 -33.44 -52.50
C PRO A 326 14.28 -34.41 -53.69
N GLY A 327 14.13 -35.72 -53.44
CA GLY A 327 13.94 -36.76 -54.45
C GLY A 327 12.50 -37.31 -54.55
N GLY A 328 11.52 -36.65 -53.92
CA GLY A 328 10.10 -37.03 -54.00
C GLY A 328 9.71 -38.26 -53.18
N LEU A 329 10.54 -38.65 -52.20
CA LEU A 329 10.26 -39.76 -51.28
C LEU A 329 9.93 -39.21 -49.89
N ASP A 330 8.96 -39.83 -49.21
CA ASP A 330 8.59 -39.46 -47.84
C ASP A 330 9.57 -40.09 -46.83
N PRO A 331 10.21 -39.29 -45.95
CA PRO A 331 11.06 -39.79 -44.88
C PRO A 331 10.43 -40.89 -44.01
N LEU A 332 9.12 -40.87 -43.75
CA LEU A 332 8.46 -41.89 -42.92
C LEU A 332 8.21 -43.21 -43.63
N GLU A 333 8.06 -43.21 -44.95
CA GLU A 333 7.92 -44.45 -45.70
C GLU A 333 9.29 -45.12 -45.90
N VAL A 334 10.35 -44.32 -46.01
CA VAL A 334 11.72 -44.82 -46.19
C VAL A 334 12.30 -45.37 -44.88
N PHE A 335 12.10 -44.68 -43.74
CA PHE A 335 12.67 -45.05 -42.44
C PHE A 335 12.48 -46.53 -42.02
N PRO A 336 11.25 -47.10 -42.01
CA PRO A 336 11.03 -48.50 -41.60
C PRO A 336 11.55 -49.52 -42.61
N THR A 337 11.87 -49.09 -43.85
CA THR A 337 12.42 -49.97 -44.89
C THR A 337 13.95 -50.04 -44.89
N LEU A 338 14.61 -49.26 -44.03
CA LEU A 338 16.06 -49.31 -43.85
C LEU A 338 16.47 -50.50 -42.96
N PRO A 339 17.71 -51.00 -43.07
CA PRO A 339 18.23 -52.00 -42.14
C PRO A 339 18.19 -51.53 -40.67
N GLU A 340 17.89 -52.44 -39.74
CA GLU A 340 17.65 -52.14 -38.31
C GLU A 340 18.83 -51.37 -37.65
N LYS A 341 20.07 -51.72 -38.00
CA LYS A 341 21.26 -51.01 -37.53
C LYS A 341 21.32 -49.55 -37.99
N MET A 342 20.83 -49.25 -39.20
CA MET A 342 20.75 -47.87 -39.70
C MET A 342 19.60 -47.09 -39.04
N GLN A 343 18.45 -47.73 -38.79
CA GLN A 343 17.32 -47.09 -38.08
C GLN A 343 17.75 -46.61 -36.69
N ILE A 344 18.45 -47.48 -35.94
CA ILE A 344 18.97 -47.16 -34.61
C ILE A 344 19.97 -45.99 -34.68
N ALA A 345 20.83 -45.96 -35.70
CA ALA A 345 21.78 -44.86 -35.87
C ALA A 345 21.08 -43.52 -36.14
N PHE A 346 19.95 -43.50 -36.87
CA PHE A 346 19.15 -42.29 -37.08
C PHE A 346 18.37 -41.87 -35.83
N ASP A 347 17.81 -42.81 -35.08
CA ASP A 347 17.13 -42.53 -33.81
C ASP A 347 18.07 -41.89 -32.78
N GLN A 348 19.32 -42.38 -32.73
CA GLN A 348 20.35 -41.88 -31.83
C GLN A 348 21.12 -40.68 -32.38
N LYS A 349 20.85 -40.27 -33.63
CA LYS A 349 21.56 -39.22 -34.37
C LYS A 349 23.08 -39.44 -34.40
N ASP A 350 23.50 -40.70 -34.52
CA ASP A 350 24.90 -41.11 -34.41
C ASP A 350 25.53 -41.40 -35.79
N THR A 351 26.30 -40.45 -36.30
CA THR A 351 26.94 -40.50 -37.62
C THR A 351 28.03 -41.58 -37.79
N PRO A 352 28.92 -41.86 -36.82
CA PRO A 352 29.87 -42.98 -36.91
C PRO A 352 29.18 -44.35 -36.90
N MET A 353 28.13 -44.53 -36.10
CA MET A 353 27.39 -45.79 -36.06
C MET A 353 26.67 -46.08 -37.39
N LEU A 354 26.22 -45.03 -38.08
CA LEU A 354 25.71 -45.13 -39.45
C LEU A 354 26.79 -45.58 -40.45
N GLN A 355 28.02 -45.08 -40.33
CA GLN A 355 29.14 -45.48 -41.19
C GLN A 355 29.55 -46.94 -40.99
N GLU A 356 29.53 -47.43 -39.74
CA GLU A 356 29.77 -48.84 -39.42
C GLU A 356 28.69 -49.75 -40.01
N ALA A 357 27.42 -49.37 -39.87
CA ALA A 357 26.30 -50.10 -40.48
C ALA A 357 26.40 -50.16 -42.02
N LEU A 358 26.95 -49.13 -42.67
CA LEU A 358 27.18 -49.13 -44.11
C LEU A 358 28.33 -50.03 -44.53
N LEU A 359 29.38 -50.18 -43.70
CA LEU A 359 30.53 -51.04 -44.00
C LEU A 359 30.20 -52.53 -43.93
N GLU A 360 29.23 -52.92 -43.11
CA GLU A 360 28.75 -54.31 -43.02
C GLU A 360 27.92 -54.75 -44.24
N LEU A 361 27.30 -53.80 -44.95
CA LEU A 361 26.47 -54.05 -46.12
C LEU A 361 27.32 -54.12 -47.41
N THR A 362 26.81 -54.84 -48.40
CA THR A 362 27.44 -54.91 -49.73
C THR A 362 27.41 -53.54 -50.41
N ASP A 363 28.37 -53.26 -51.31
CA ASP A 363 28.51 -51.95 -51.95
C ASP A 363 27.28 -51.57 -52.81
N GLU A 364 26.49 -52.54 -53.25
CA GLU A 364 25.26 -52.34 -54.03
C GLU A 364 24.08 -51.93 -53.13
N GLU A 365 23.88 -52.63 -52.00
CA GLU A 365 22.85 -52.31 -51.01
C GLU A 365 23.11 -50.97 -50.32
N ARG A 366 24.39 -50.68 -50.04
CA ARG A 366 24.83 -49.40 -49.48
C ARG A 366 24.40 -48.23 -50.36
N LYS A 367 24.69 -48.31 -51.66
CA LYS A 367 24.33 -47.25 -52.63
C LYS A 367 22.82 -47.12 -52.78
N TYR A 368 22.10 -48.25 -52.77
CA TYR A 368 20.64 -48.27 -52.86
C TYR A 368 19.97 -47.56 -51.68
N HIS A 369 20.33 -47.91 -50.44
CA HIS A 369 19.76 -47.28 -49.25
C HIS A 369 20.23 -45.84 -49.06
N MET A 370 21.52 -45.54 -49.30
CA MET A 370 22.03 -44.17 -49.18
C MET A 370 21.34 -43.20 -50.13
N LYS A 371 21.08 -43.62 -51.37
CA LYS A 371 20.34 -42.79 -52.32
C LYS A 371 18.92 -42.48 -51.85
N ARG A 372 18.20 -43.48 -51.32
CA ARG A 372 16.83 -43.30 -50.80
C ARG A 372 16.76 -42.39 -49.58
N VAL A 373 17.75 -42.48 -48.69
CA VAL A 373 17.85 -41.62 -47.49
C VAL A 373 18.12 -40.16 -47.88
N VAL A 374 18.94 -39.93 -48.92
CA VAL A 374 19.18 -38.58 -49.46
C VAL A 374 17.95 -38.05 -50.21
N ASP A 375 17.33 -38.89 -51.04
CA ASP A 375 16.13 -38.56 -51.82
C ASP A 375 14.92 -38.28 -50.91
N SER A 376 14.83 -38.94 -49.74
CA SER A 376 13.82 -38.66 -48.72
C SER A 376 14.19 -37.52 -47.78
N GLY A 377 15.34 -36.86 -47.96
CA GLY A 377 15.79 -35.75 -47.12
C GLY A 377 16.21 -36.15 -45.71
N LEU A 378 16.34 -37.45 -45.42
CA LEU A 378 16.74 -37.98 -44.11
C LEU A 378 18.25 -37.82 -43.87
N TRP A 379 19.05 -37.60 -44.93
CA TRP A 379 20.49 -37.35 -44.85
C TRP A 379 20.97 -36.37 -45.94
N VAL A 380 21.79 -35.39 -45.56
CA VAL A 380 22.39 -34.40 -46.48
C VAL A 380 23.91 -34.61 -46.55
N PRO A 381 24.47 -35.04 -47.70
CA PRO A 381 25.91 -35.24 -47.85
C PRO A 381 26.68 -33.91 -47.72
N GLY A 382 27.54 -33.78 -46.69
CA GLY A 382 28.42 -32.62 -46.52
C GLY A 382 28.18 -31.77 -45.27
N ALA A 383 27.16 -32.05 -44.46
CA ALA A 383 26.87 -31.34 -43.20
C ALA A 383 27.79 -31.74 -42.02
N GLY A 384 29.01 -32.20 -42.30
CA GLY A 384 29.97 -32.67 -41.30
C GLY A 384 31.06 -31.63 -41.03
N GLY A 385 30.75 -30.59 -40.26
CA GLY A 385 31.79 -29.74 -39.65
C GLY A 385 31.38 -28.30 -39.36
N SER A 386 30.65 -28.07 -38.26
CA SER A 386 30.90 -26.97 -37.30
C SER A 386 29.77 -26.92 -36.27
N THR A 387 30.03 -27.42 -35.06
CA THR A 387 29.36 -26.90 -33.87
C THR A 387 29.98 -25.54 -33.56
N ARG A 388 29.23 -24.45 -33.76
CA ARG A 388 29.39 -23.22 -32.96
C ARG A 388 28.08 -22.45 -32.95
N VAL A 389 27.60 -22.17 -31.75
CA VAL A 389 26.57 -21.19 -31.41
C VAL A 389 26.99 -19.83 -31.97
N GLU A 390 26.10 -19.15 -32.68
CA GLU A 390 26.06 -17.69 -32.76
C GLU A 390 24.66 -17.29 -33.25
N ASP A 391 23.96 -16.57 -32.38
CA ASP A 391 22.87 -15.65 -32.69
C ASP A 391 23.30 -14.64 -33.76
N GLU A 392 22.31 -13.91 -34.30
CA GLU A 392 22.35 -12.79 -35.28
C GLU A 392 21.65 -13.21 -36.59
N GLU A 393 20.78 -12.43 -37.22
CA GLU A 393 20.19 -11.11 -37.03
C GLU A 393 19.20 -11.04 -38.20
N TYR A 394 17.93 -10.66 -37.98
CA TYR A 394 17.00 -10.43 -39.08
C TYR A 394 17.12 -8.97 -39.49
N ASP A 395 17.74 -8.74 -40.65
CA ASP A 395 17.57 -7.51 -41.40
C ASP A 395 16.82 -7.81 -42.70
N ASP A 396 15.85 -6.94 -42.94
CA ASP A 396 15.03 -6.70 -44.12
C ASP A 396 15.88 -6.77 -45.42
N ASP A 397 15.34 -7.38 -46.48
CA ASP A 397 14.66 -6.62 -47.53
C ASP A 397 14.35 -7.47 -48.77
N ASP A 398 13.16 -7.16 -49.29
CA ASP A 398 12.79 -7.01 -50.69
C ASP A 398 12.19 -8.13 -51.56
N ASP A 399 11.16 -7.64 -52.27
CA ASP A 399 10.73 -7.92 -53.65
C ASP A 399 9.74 -9.08 -53.91
N ASP A 400 8.66 -8.94 -54.69
CA ASP A 400 8.20 -7.84 -55.55
C ASP A 400 6.76 -8.17 -56.07
N GLU A 401 6.19 -7.19 -56.76
CA GLU A 401 5.40 -7.27 -58.00
C GLU A 401 3.89 -6.94 -58.02
N ALA A 402 3.69 -5.66 -58.40
CA ALA A 402 3.17 -5.22 -59.71
C ALA A 402 1.66 -5.11 -59.97
N ALA A 403 1.22 -3.87 -60.27
CA ALA A 403 0.76 -3.50 -61.62
C ALA A 403 0.40 -2.00 -61.77
N GLY A 404 1.02 -1.32 -62.74
CA GLY A 404 0.28 -0.71 -63.85
C GLY A 404 -0.27 0.74 -63.77
N GLN A 405 0.53 1.67 -64.30
CA GLN A 405 0.18 2.73 -65.28
C GLN A 405 -0.64 3.99 -64.90
N ALA A 406 0.11 5.09 -64.74
CA ALA A 406 0.29 6.20 -65.69
C ALA A 406 -0.70 7.41 -65.80
N VAL A 407 -0.04 8.59 -65.75
CA VAL A 407 -0.29 9.94 -66.34
C VAL A 407 -1.26 10.93 -65.68
N GLY A 408 -0.74 12.10 -65.29
CA GLY A 408 -1.53 13.34 -65.21
C GLY A 408 -0.98 14.44 -64.27
N VAL A 409 -0.11 15.30 -64.79
CA VAL A 409 0.37 16.56 -64.16
C VAL A 409 -0.76 17.59 -64.08
N VAL A 410 -0.99 18.27 -62.92
CA VAL A 410 -1.17 19.75 -62.84
C VAL A 410 -1.18 20.29 -61.38
N THR A 411 -0.28 21.26 -61.15
CA THR A 411 -0.26 22.45 -60.24
C THR A 411 -1.02 22.48 -58.90
N GLY A 412 -0.35 23.03 -57.88
CA GLY A 412 -0.83 23.15 -56.50
C GLY A 412 -1.66 24.38 -56.17
N GLU A 413 -2.09 24.47 -54.92
CA GLU A 413 -2.13 25.69 -54.12
C GLU A 413 -2.36 25.35 -52.64
N ALA A 414 -1.78 26.17 -51.76
CA ALA A 414 -1.75 26.01 -50.32
C ALA A 414 -2.92 26.76 -49.66
N SER A 415 -3.46 26.23 -48.55
CA SER A 415 -4.09 27.08 -47.52
C SER A 415 -4.20 26.37 -46.18
N GLY A 416 -3.66 27.01 -45.14
CA GLY A 416 -3.75 26.59 -43.75
C GLY A 416 -4.96 27.17 -42.99
N THR A 417 -5.31 26.44 -41.93
CA THR A 417 -5.68 26.87 -40.56
C THR A 417 -6.65 28.05 -40.35
N LYS A 418 -7.76 27.81 -39.61
CA LYS A 418 -7.99 28.29 -38.21
C LYS A 418 -9.46 28.17 -37.74
N VAL A 419 -9.62 27.76 -36.48
CA VAL A 419 -10.86 27.59 -35.68
C VAL A 419 -11.26 28.91 -34.98
N PRO A 420 -12.55 29.22 -34.75
CA PRO A 420 -13.03 30.53 -34.25
C PRO A 420 -13.13 30.68 -32.72
N ALA A 421 -13.25 31.95 -32.29
CA ALA A 421 -13.18 32.47 -30.93
C ALA A 421 -14.55 32.70 -30.25
N SER A 422 -14.54 32.70 -28.91
CA SER A 422 -15.63 32.99 -27.96
C SER A 422 -16.09 34.47 -27.93
N PRO A 423 -17.29 34.77 -27.37
CA PRO A 423 -17.88 36.12 -27.36
C PRO A 423 -17.57 36.94 -26.09
N PRO A 424 -17.72 38.29 -26.13
CA PRO A 424 -17.44 39.19 -25.01
C PRO A 424 -18.68 39.59 -24.16
N SER A 425 -18.42 39.95 -22.90
CA SER A 425 -19.34 40.62 -21.96
C SER A 425 -19.14 42.15 -21.96
N PRO A 426 -20.14 42.96 -21.52
CA PRO A 426 -20.27 44.36 -21.89
C PRO A 426 -19.58 45.36 -20.94
N THR A 427 -19.10 46.46 -21.52
CA THR A 427 -18.57 47.66 -20.86
C THR A 427 -19.68 48.66 -20.52
N GLY A 428 -19.55 49.29 -19.35
CA GLY A 428 -20.38 50.42 -18.92
C GLY A 428 -19.79 51.79 -19.27
N ALA A 429 -20.69 52.74 -19.53
CA ALA A 429 -20.61 54.20 -19.42
C ALA A 429 -21.98 54.69 -19.94
N GLY A 430 -22.75 55.62 -19.37
CA GLY A 430 -22.64 56.59 -18.29
C GLY A 430 -23.70 57.66 -18.62
N SER A 431 -24.38 58.23 -17.62
CA SER A 431 -24.92 59.61 -17.57
C SER A 431 -26.07 59.77 -16.55
N SER A 432 -25.77 60.52 -15.49
CA SER A 432 -26.46 61.72 -14.98
C SER A 432 -27.99 61.82 -14.92
N GLU A 433 -28.43 62.18 -13.70
CA GLU A 433 -29.35 63.27 -13.33
C GLU A 433 -30.88 63.09 -13.20
N GLU A 434 -31.35 63.73 -12.12
CA GLU A 434 -32.70 64.22 -11.78
C GLU A 434 -33.88 63.24 -11.61
N ALA A 435 -34.31 63.05 -10.36
CA ALA A 435 -35.51 63.65 -9.75
C ALA A 435 -35.89 62.96 -8.44
#